data_AF-A0A0R0CBZ9-F1
#
_entry.id   AF-A0A0R0CBZ9-F1
#
_cell.length_a   1.000
_cell.length_b   1.000
_cell.length_c   1.000
_cell.angle_alpha   90.00
_cell.angle_beta   90.00
_cell.angle_gamma   90.00
#
_symmetry.space_group_name_H-M   'P 1'
#
loop_
_entity.id
_entity.type
_entity.pdbx_description
1 polymer ?
#
loop_
_entity_poly.entity_id
_entity_poly.type
_entity_poly.pdbx_seq_one_letter_code
_entity_poly.pdbx_strand_id
1 'polypeptide(L)'
;MSPSRRMDPLLRHAQDRQDEVAKELAERQQALDVHQSRLSELRQYAEEYANAQMSTTSAAQLLNRRAFLDRLDNAVEAQSKTVDSNRERVDAERARLLLASRDKQVLEQLAASYRAQEKKAEDRRDQREMDEIGARRVRVAQAAAAAEGEDA
;
A
#
# COMPACT_ATOMS: atom_id res chain seq x y z
N MET A 1 -12.29 -22.49 17.13
CA MET A 1 -11.82 -21.59 16.05
C MET A 1 -10.31 -21.44 16.20
N SER A 2 -9.53 -21.71 15.16
CA SER A 2 -8.06 -21.70 15.24
C SER A 2 -7.52 -20.26 15.38
N PRO A 3 -6.41 -20.04 16.12
CA PRO A 3 -5.74 -18.74 16.22
C PRO A 3 -5.50 -18.05 14.86
N SER A 4 -5.12 -18.80 13.83
CA SER A 4 -4.94 -18.32 12.46
C SER A 4 -6.21 -17.70 11.87
N ARG A 5 -7.37 -18.34 12.02
CA ARG A 5 -8.66 -17.84 11.50
C ARG A 5 -9.16 -16.58 12.19
N ARG A 6 -8.66 -16.29 13.40
CA ARG A 6 -8.99 -15.04 14.11
C ARG A 6 -8.24 -13.83 13.53
N MET A 7 -7.18 -14.05 12.75
CA MET A 7 -6.43 -12.99 12.08
C MET A 7 -7.06 -12.54 10.76
N ASP A 8 -7.90 -13.37 10.13
CA ASP A 8 -8.48 -13.06 8.82
C ASP A 8 -9.27 -11.73 8.79
N PRO A 9 -10.08 -11.37 9.81
CA PRO A 9 -10.76 -10.07 9.83
C PRO A 9 -9.78 -8.89 9.97
N LEU A 10 -8.71 -9.05 10.75
CA LEU A 10 -7.69 -8.01 10.93
C LEU A 10 -6.87 -7.80 9.66
N LEU A 11 -6.53 -8.89 8.97
CA LEU A 11 -5.87 -8.85 7.67
C LEU A 11 -6.73 -8.18 6.61
N ARG A 12 -8.02 -8.51 6.57
CA ARG A 12 -8.97 -7.86 5.65
C ARG A 12 -9.05 -6.36 5.94
N HIS A 13 -9.18 -5.98 7.20
CA HIS A 13 -9.23 -4.56 7.56
C HIS A 13 -7.94 -3.81 7.19
N ALA A 14 -6.77 -4.41 7.41
CA ALA A 14 -5.50 -3.81 7.01
C ALA A 14 -5.35 -3.72 5.49
N GLN A 15 -5.83 -4.71 4.74
CA GLN A 15 -5.90 -4.67 3.27
C GLN A 15 -6.80 -3.53 2.80
N ASP A 16 -8.04 -3.46 3.30
CA ASP A 16 -9.01 -2.42 2.93
C ASP A 16 -8.44 -1.02 3.20
N ARG A 17 -7.76 -0.85 4.35
CA ARG A 17 -7.11 0.42 4.68
C ARG A 17 -5.95 0.75 3.74
N GLN A 18 -5.11 -0.23 3.39
CA GLN A 18 -4.03 -0.02 2.43
C GLN A 18 -4.57 0.41 1.06
N ASP A 19 -5.64 -0.25 0.59
CA ASP A 19 -6.26 0.03 -0.71
C ASP A 19 -6.90 1.43 -0.72
N GLU A 20 -7.56 1.83 0.37
CA GLU A 20 -8.11 3.18 0.53
C GLU A 20 -7.01 4.25 0.43
N VAL A 21 -5.91 4.09 1.19
CA VAL A 21 -4.80 5.04 1.15
C VAL A 21 -4.11 5.06 -0.21
N ALA A 22 -4.00 3.91 -0.89
CA ALA A 22 -3.46 3.83 -2.24
C ALA A 22 -4.32 4.60 -3.25
N LYS A 23 -5.66 4.51 -3.12
CA LYS A 23 -6.59 5.28 -3.94
C LYS A 23 -6.47 6.78 -3.67
N GLU A 24 -6.42 7.19 -2.40
CA GLU A 24 -6.22 8.59 -2.02
C GLU A 24 -4.90 9.15 -2.59
N LEU A 25 -3.82 8.37 -2.53
CA LEU A 25 -2.54 8.74 -3.11
C LEU A 25 -2.63 8.93 -4.64
N ALA A 26 -3.34 8.04 -5.34
CA ALA A 26 -3.53 8.16 -6.79
C ALA A 26 -4.29 9.44 -7.16
N GLU A 27 -5.37 9.76 -6.44
CA GLU A 27 -6.13 11.00 -6.63
C GLU A 27 -5.27 12.25 -6.39
N ARG A 28 -4.44 12.23 -5.33
CA ARG A 28 -3.51 13.32 -5.00
C ARG A 28 -2.43 13.49 -6.07
N GLN A 29 -1.90 12.39 -6.59
CA GLN A 29 -0.90 12.42 -7.65
C GLN A 29 -1.50 13.02 -8.93
N GLN A 30 -2.71 12.61 -9.31
CA GLN A 30 -3.41 13.19 -10.46
C GLN A 30 -3.63 14.70 -10.29
N ALA A 31 -4.05 15.14 -9.09
CA ALA A 31 -4.20 16.57 -8.81
C ALA A 31 -2.87 17.33 -8.94
N LEU A 32 -1.78 16.77 -8.40
CA LEU A 32 -0.44 17.35 -8.54
C LEU A 32 -0.05 17.49 -10.01
N ASP A 33 -0.27 16.47 -10.83
CA ASP A 33 0.09 16.48 -12.25
C ASP A 33 -0.68 17.57 -13.02
N VAL A 34 -1.97 17.75 -12.72
CA VAL A 34 -2.79 18.85 -13.27
C VAL A 34 -2.22 20.22 -12.89
N HIS A 35 -1.85 20.40 -11.62
CA HIS A 35 -1.29 21.68 -11.16
C HIS A 35 0.09 21.96 -11.75
N GLN A 36 0.91 20.92 -11.98
CA GLN A 36 2.20 21.04 -12.64
C GLN A 36 2.07 21.40 -14.12
N SER A 37 1.15 20.77 -14.86
CA SER A 37 0.85 21.13 -16.26
C SER A 37 0.46 22.60 -16.36
N ARG A 38 -0.49 23.04 -15.51
CA ARG A 38 -0.94 24.43 -15.49
C ARG A 38 0.19 25.42 -15.14
N LEU A 39 1.10 25.05 -14.24
CA LEU A 39 2.26 25.89 -13.93
C LEU A 39 3.20 25.99 -15.14
N SER A 40 3.42 24.88 -15.84
CA SER A 40 4.24 24.85 -17.06
C SER A 40 3.62 25.74 -18.14
N GLU A 41 2.33 25.61 -18.40
CA GLU A 41 1.58 26.43 -19.36
C GLU A 41 1.66 27.93 -19.01
N LEU A 42 1.47 28.29 -17.74
CA LEU A 42 1.57 29.69 -17.29
C LEU A 42 2.98 30.26 -17.50
N ARG A 43 4.03 29.48 -17.21
CA ARG A 43 5.42 29.90 -17.40
C ARG A 43 5.75 30.07 -18.89
N GLN A 44 5.35 29.10 -19.71
CA GLN A 44 5.54 29.17 -21.15
C GLN A 44 4.82 30.40 -21.73
N TYR A 45 3.55 30.60 -21.36
CA TYR A 45 2.78 31.76 -21.80
C TYR A 45 3.43 33.09 -21.36
N ALA A 46 3.97 33.15 -20.14
CA ALA A 46 4.68 34.34 -19.66
C ALA A 46 5.93 34.66 -20.46
N GLU A 47 6.74 33.65 -20.76
CA GLU A 47 7.94 33.77 -21.57
C GLU A 47 7.60 34.20 -23.01
N GLU A 48 6.64 33.54 -23.65
CA GLU A 48 6.16 33.88 -24.99
C GLU A 48 5.63 35.31 -25.05
N TYR A 49 4.82 35.72 -24.07
CA TYR A 49 4.26 37.07 -24.01
C TYR A 49 5.33 38.14 -23.78
N ALA A 50 6.32 37.87 -22.92
CA ALA A 50 7.44 38.76 -22.65
C ALA A 50 8.34 38.95 -23.89
N ASN A 51 8.55 37.89 -24.67
CA ASN A 51 9.39 37.88 -25.87
C ASN A 51 8.66 38.33 -27.14
N ALA A 52 7.33 38.37 -27.15
CA ALA A 52 6.56 38.85 -28.29
C ALA A 52 6.95 40.29 -28.65
N GLN A 53 7.52 40.48 -29.85
CA GLN A 53 7.77 41.80 -30.43
C GLN A 53 6.43 42.49 -30.69
N MET A 54 6.10 43.44 -29.82
CA MET A 54 4.94 44.31 -30.00
C MET A 54 5.43 45.63 -30.58
N SER A 55 4.83 46.06 -31.70
CA SER A 55 4.98 47.44 -32.20
C SER A 55 4.21 48.37 -31.26
N THR A 56 4.71 48.57 -30.04
CA THR A 56 4.10 49.45 -29.04
C THR A 56 4.42 50.89 -29.41
N THR A 57 3.40 51.64 -29.78
CA THR A 57 3.54 53.01 -30.30
C THR A 57 3.18 54.09 -29.28
N SER A 58 2.59 53.73 -28.13
CA SER A 58 2.20 54.69 -27.09
C SER A 58 2.62 54.29 -25.67
N ALA A 59 2.84 55.29 -24.80
CA ALA A 59 3.18 55.08 -23.40
C ALA A 59 2.12 54.30 -22.61
N ALA A 60 0.83 54.50 -22.94
CA ALA A 60 -0.28 53.76 -22.33
C ALA A 60 -0.21 52.25 -22.62
N GLN A 61 0.18 51.86 -23.85
CA GLN A 61 0.35 50.44 -24.21
C GLN A 61 1.51 49.80 -23.43
N LEU A 62 2.60 50.53 -23.21
CA LEU A 62 3.73 50.07 -22.41
C LEU A 62 3.34 49.84 -20.94
N LEU A 63 2.60 50.77 -20.34
CA LEU A 63 2.10 50.63 -18.96
C LEU A 63 1.15 49.43 -18.82
N ASN A 64 0.21 49.26 -19.75
CA ASN A 64 -0.71 48.12 -19.75
C ASN A 64 0.02 46.78 -19.89
N ARG A 65 1.05 46.71 -20.75
CA ARG A 65 1.89 45.52 -20.90
C ARG A 65 2.61 45.19 -19.60
N ARG A 66 3.21 46.18 -18.94
CA ARG A 66 3.89 45.98 -17.65
C ARG A 66 2.91 45.47 -16.58
N ALA A 67 1.75 46.09 -16.45
CA ALA A 67 0.74 45.67 -15.49
C ALA A 67 0.15 44.28 -15.77
N PHE A 68 0.18 43.81 -17.01
CA PHE A 68 -0.20 42.44 -17.36
C PHE A 68 0.90 41.44 -16.99
N LEU A 69 2.16 41.75 -17.31
CA LEU A 69 3.31 40.94 -16.91
C LEU A 69 3.37 40.78 -15.39
N ASP A 70 3.20 41.88 -14.63
CA ASP A 70 3.16 41.81 -13.16
C ASP A 70 2.02 40.90 -12.66
N ARG A 71 0.84 40.92 -13.30
CA ARG A 71 -0.26 40.02 -12.95
C ARG A 71 0.06 38.56 -13.28
N LEU A 72 0.77 38.31 -14.37
CA LEU A 72 1.15 36.97 -14.79
C LEU A 72 2.23 36.37 -13.88
N ASP A 73 3.22 37.18 -13.47
CA ASP A 73 4.23 36.78 -12.50
C ASP A 73 3.58 36.39 -11.15
N ASN A 74 2.63 37.20 -10.67
CA ASN A 74 1.85 36.88 -9.46
C ASN A 74 1.06 35.56 -9.61
N ALA A 75 0.48 35.30 -10.79
CA ALA A 75 -0.25 34.06 -11.05
C ALA A 75 0.68 32.84 -11.08
N VAL A 76 1.87 32.97 -11.66
CA VAL A 76 2.91 31.92 -11.64
C VAL A 76 3.36 31.64 -10.22
N GLU A 77 3.59 32.66 -9.41
CA GLU A 77 3.99 32.50 -8.01
C GLU A 77 2.90 31.77 -7.20
N ALA A 78 1.64 32.21 -7.34
CA ALA A 78 0.51 31.57 -6.67
C ALA A 78 0.32 30.10 -7.09
N GLN A 79 0.47 29.81 -8.39
CA GLN A 79 0.39 28.44 -8.91
C GLN A 79 1.58 27.59 -8.42
N SER A 80 2.78 28.16 -8.31
CA SER A 80 3.96 27.47 -7.76
C SER A 80 3.71 27.04 -6.32
N LYS A 81 3.23 27.95 -5.46
CA LYS A 81 2.84 27.63 -4.07
C LYS A 81 1.79 26.53 -4.02
N THR A 82 0.84 26.52 -4.96
CA THR A 82 -0.17 25.47 -5.07
C THR A 82 0.45 24.12 -5.44
N VAL A 83 1.38 24.08 -6.38
CA VAL A 83 2.13 22.86 -6.73
C VAL A 83 2.91 22.35 -5.53
N ASP A 84 3.62 23.22 -4.81
CA ASP A 84 4.43 22.83 -3.66
C ASP A 84 3.57 22.25 -2.53
N SER A 85 2.42 22.86 -2.22
CA SER A 85 1.47 22.30 -1.26
C SER A 85 0.91 20.94 -1.70
N ASN A 86 0.66 20.74 -3.01
CA ASN A 86 0.24 19.43 -3.52
C ASN A 86 1.35 18.37 -3.43
N ARG A 87 2.62 18.75 -3.63
CA ARG A 87 3.77 17.84 -3.43
C ARG A 87 3.84 17.37 -1.99
N GLU A 88 3.76 18.29 -1.02
CA GLU A 88 3.76 17.96 0.40
C GLU A 88 2.63 16.98 0.77
N ARG A 89 1.43 17.19 0.20
CA ARG A 89 0.29 16.29 0.41
C ARG A 89 0.53 14.90 -0.18
N VAL A 90 1.07 14.82 -1.39
CA VAL A 90 1.44 13.54 -2.02
C VAL A 90 2.47 12.80 -1.17
N ASP A 91 3.49 13.50 -0.68
CA ASP A 91 4.53 12.89 0.16
C ASP A 91 3.98 12.41 1.50
N ALA A 92 3.04 13.15 2.10
CA ALA A 92 2.32 12.71 3.29
C ALA A 92 1.49 11.45 3.04
N GLU A 93 0.76 11.35 1.92
CA GLU A 93 0.01 10.14 1.58
C GLU A 93 0.93 8.95 1.24
N ARG A 94 2.08 9.18 0.60
CA ARG A 94 3.10 8.13 0.39
C ARG A 94 3.59 7.56 1.71
N ALA A 95 3.86 8.42 2.70
CA ALA A 95 4.27 7.99 4.04
C ALA A 95 3.16 7.17 4.74
N ARG A 96 1.89 7.58 4.59
CA ARG A 96 0.75 6.81 5.12
C ARG A 96 0.59 5.46 4.44
N LEU A 97 0.76 5.39 3.12
CA LEU A 97 0.69 4.12 2.40
C LEU A 97 1.79 3.17 2.88
N LEU A 98 3.01 3.67 3.06
CA LEU A 98 4.11 2.88 3.61
C LEU A 98 3.79 2.31 4.99
N LEU A 99 3.17 3.10 5.87
CA LEU A 99 2.75 2.64 7.19
C LEU A 99 1.66 1.56 7.10
N ALA A 100 0.61 1.79 6.31
CA ALA A 100 -0.47 0.82 6.11
C ALA A 100 0.05 -0.51 5.53
N SER A 101 0.96 -0.46 4.56
CA SER A 101 1.63 -1.65 4.01
C SER A 101 2.44 -2.39 5.06
N ARG A 102 3.15 -1.69 5.95
CA ARG A 102 3.91 -2.31 7.05
C ARG A 102 2.99 -2.99 8.06
N ASP A 103 1.91 -2.34 8.46
CA ASP A 103 0.95 -2.89 9.42
C ASP A 103 0.32 -4.18 8.88
N LYS A 104 -0.08 -4.17 7.60
CA LYS A 104 -0.55 -5.37 6.91
C LYS A 104 0.51 -6.48 6.91
N GLN A 105 1.74 -6.16 6.53
CA GLN A 105 2.83 -7.15 6.48
C GLN A 105 3.10 -7.78 7.86
N VAL A 106 3.03 -7.01 8.94
CA VAL A 106 3.18 -7.53 10.31
C VAL A 106 2.07 -8.53 10.64
N LEU A 107 0.82 -8.21 10.30
CA LEU A 107 -0.31 -9.12 10.50
C LEU A 107 -0.18 -10.40 9.66
N GLU A 108 0.32 -10.31 8.43
CA GLU A 108 0.55 -11.46 7.56
C GLU A 108 1.59 -12.41 8.15
N GLN A 109 2.71 -11.85 8.64
CA GLN A 109 3.76 -12.63 9.31
C GLN A 109 3.24 -13.31 10.59
N LEU A 110 2.43 -12.60 11.38
CA LEU A 110 1.82 -13.16 12.59
C LEU A 110 0.85 -14.29 12.26
N ALA A 111 -0.02 -14.10 11.26
CA ALA A 111 -0.94 -15.15 10.80
C ALA A 111 -0.18 -16.38 10.27
N ALA A 112 0.90 -16.18 9.52
CA ALA A 112 1.78 -17.26 9.04
C ALA A 112 2.42 -18.02 10.20
N SER A 113 2.88 -17.34 11.23
CA SER A 113 3.42 -17.96 12.45
C SER A 113 2.39 -18.86 13.14
N TYR A 114 1.14 -18.40 13.28
CA TYR A 114 0.07 -19.23 13.85
C TYR A 114 -0.25 -20.46 13.00
N ARG A 115 -0.33 -20.31 11.66
CA ARG A 115 -0.54 -21.45 10.76
C ARG A 115 0.57 -22.49 10.89
N ALA A 116 1.83 -22.06 11.01
CA ALA A 116 2.97 -22.96 11.21
C ALA A 116 2.89 -23.71 12.55
N GLN A 117 2.50 -23.02 13.63
CA GLN A 117 2.33 -23.63 14.95
C GLN A 117 1.17 -24.64 14.98
N GLU A 118 0.05 -24.30 14.35
CA GLU A 118 -1.12 -25.17 14.21
C GLU A 118 -0.75 -26.45 13.44
N LYS A 119 -0.08 -26.31 12.29
CA LYS A 119 0.39 -27.44 11.50
C LYS A 119 1.31 -28.35 12.32
N LYS A 120 2.27 -27.79 13.06
CA LYS A 120 3.16 -28.58 13.92
C LYS A 120 2.41 -29.28 15.06
N ALA A 121 1.31 -28.71 15.56
CA ALA A 121 0.48 -29.36 16.58
C ALA A 121 -0.34 -30.51 15.97
N GLU A 122 -0.88 -30.32 14.77
CA GLU A 122 -1.59 -31.35 13.99
C GLU A 122 -0.66 -32.51 13.63
N ASP A 123 0.49 -32.24 13.01
CA ASP A 123 1.49 -33.26 12.65
C ASP A 123 1.89 -34.13 13.87
N ARG A 124 2.05 -33.50 15.06
CA ARG A 124 2.37 -34.22 16.31
C ARG A 124 1.21 -35.06 16.82
N ARG A 125 -0.03 -34.64 16.60
CA ARG A 125 -1.22 -35.39 16.98
C ARG A 125 -1.37 -36.61 16.06
N ASP A 126 -1.24 -36.41 14.76
CA ASP A 126 -1.37 -37.45 13.74
C ASP A 126 -0.29 -38.52 13.93
N GLN A 127 0.96 -38.12 14.21
CA GLN A 127 2.03 -39.07 14.52
C GLN A 127 1.69 -39.94 15.75
N ARG A 128 1.18 -39.33 16.84
CA ARG A 128 0.81 -40.07 18.06
C ARG A 128 -0.31 -41.08 17.80
N GLU A 129 -1.31 -40.70 17.00
CA GLU A 129 -2.40 -41.58 16.62
C GLU A 129 -1.90 -42.78 15.79
N MET A 130 -1.01 -42.53 14.83
CA MET A 130 -0.38 -43.58 14.03
C MET A 130 0.49 -44.52 14.88
N ASP A 131 1.25 -43.98 15.83
CA ASP A 131 2.06 -44.77 16.76
C ASP A 131 1.17 -45.65 17.66
N GLU A 132 0.04 -45.13 18.15
CA GLU A 132 -0.91 -45.88 18.96
C GLU A 132 -1.56 -47.02 18.18
N ILE A 133 -2.00 -46.76 16.94
CA ILE A 133 -2.54 -47.78 16.04
C ILE A 133 -1.47 -48.86 15.75
N GLY A 134 -0.23 -48.45 15.49
CA GLY A 134 0.90 -49.34 15.30
C GLY A 134 1.14 -50.24 16.51
N ALA A 135 1.24 -49.65 17.71
CA ALA A 135 1.43 -50.37 18.96
C ALA A 135 0.26 -51.33 19.28
N ARG A 136 -0.98 -50.95 18.95
CA ARG A 136 -2.15 -51.82 19.11
C ARG A 136 -2.08 -53.02 18.18
N ARG A 137 -1.70 -52.83 16.91
CA ARG A 137 -1.54 -53.93 15.93
C ARG A 137 -0.47 -54.93 16.37
N VAL A 138 0.68 -54.43 16.84
CA VAL A 138 1.75 -55.29 17.37
C VAL A 138 1.27 -56.11 18.56
N ARG A 139 0.57 -55.49 19.52
CA ARG A 139 0.01 -56.20 20.68
C ARG A 139 -0.99 -57.28 20.29
N VAL A 140 -1.88 -57.01 19.33
CA VAL A 140 -2.85 -58.00 18.82
C VAL A 140 -2.13 -59.18 18.15
N ALA A 141 -1.12 -58.91 17.32
CA ALA A 141 -0.34 -59.96 16.67
C ALA A 141 0.42 -60.83 17.68
N GLN A 142 1.00 -60.23 18.72
CA GLN A 142 1.67 -60.96 19.81
C GLN A 142 0.69 -61.84 20.60
N ALA A 143 -0.51 -61.33 20.89
CA ALA A 143 -1.53 -62.10 21.59
C ALA A 143 -2.03 -63.30 20.75
N ALA A 144 -2.19 -63.13 19.44
CA ALA A 144 -2.57 -64.22 18.53
C ALA A 144 -1.47 -65.30 18.46
N ALA A 145 -0.20 -64.90 18.32
CA ALA A 145 0.93 -65.84 18.30
C ALA A 145 1.10 -66.59 19.63
N ALA A 146 0.81 -65.95 20.76
CA ALA A 146 0.84 -66.61 22.07
C ALA A 146 -0.28 -67.65 22.21
N ALA A 147 -1.49 -67.36 21.70
CA ALA A 147 -2.61 -68.30 21.74
C ALA A 147 -2.39 -69.52 20.83
N GLU A 148 -1.77 -69.34 19.65
CA GLU A 148 -1.44 -70.46 18.75
C GLU A 148 -0.30 -71.36 19.28
N GLY A 149 0.55 -70.84 20.16
CA GLY A 149 1.64 -71.61 20.79
C GLY A 149 1.23 -72.40 22.04
N GLU A 150 0.05 -72.13 22.63
CA GLU A 150 -0.48 -72.87 23.79
C GLU A 150 -1.30 -74.12 23.39
N ASP A 151 -1.73 -74.22 22.13
CA ASP A 151 -2.50 -75.34 21.57
C ASP A 151 -1.64 -76.42 20.87
N ALA A 152 -0.31 -76.37 21.00
CA ALA A 152 0.66 -77.33 20.43
C ALA A 152 1.44 -78.07 21.53
#